data_AF-A0A963PVR9-F1
#
_entry.id   AF-A0A963PVR9-F1
#
_cell.length_a   1.000
_cell.length_b   1.000
_cell.length_c   1.000
_cell.angle_alpha   90.00
_cell.angle_beta   90.00
_cell.angle_gamma   90.00
#
_symmetry.space_group_name_H-M   'P 1'
#
loop_
_entity.id
_entity.type
_entity.pdbx_description
1 polymer ?
#
loop_
_entity_poly.entity_id
_entity_poly.type
_entity_poly.pdbx_seq_one_letter_code
_entity_poly.pdbx_strand_id
1 'polypeptide(L)'
;MRVLIVDDAPIVRGRMARLVGNLPGVGEVLQSEDYRNTLSLIEQERPDVVLLDLFMPGGSGLELLYRIGAVAPAPKVIVMSAWTEPGMRERCIDAGARCFFEKGTQVLETLDAVRHMAVEHADDTIPGGLMPEPAATDAPAQSFALPVADPANAALTVLVVEEQDFSRKVLVRQLRALGAVDVLQASDGEQALELLRRPDNAVGLILCDLDMPRMDGLEFMRHLGAIRSAASLVITGAVDVALLNSVQMMCRAYGIRPLGVLEKPVNSECLRTMMARARKPMPGPALVDAAGGPEFSLDEILGGLQQEQFEPFFQPKVELAGGRIVGAEALARWRHPQHGLISPRAFIEPLERSGHIDTLTFKMLEQAAHACHRWNRSGHDLSVSVNLSLVSLADTRLATRVAAVVRAVGLAPRRLTLEVTETAAMTDVGPALENLARLRLRG
;
A
#
# COMPACT_ATOMS: atom_id res chain seq x y z
N MET A 1 8.66 32.42 -14.30
CA MET A 1 8.21 32.55 -12.90
C MET A 1 9.18 31.86 -11.96
N ARG A 2 9.30 32.34 -10.72
CA ARG A 2 10.06 31.73 -9.63
C ARG A 2 9.11 30.99 -8.71
N VAL A 3 9.41 29.74 -8.39
CA VAL A 3 8.57 28.91 -7.52
C VAL A 3 9.35 28.57 -6.26
N LEU A 4 8.75 28.83 -5.09
CA LEU A 4 9.31 28.43 -3.80
C LEU A 4 8.61 27.17 -3.30
N ILE A 5 9.37 26.14 -2.93
CA ILE A 5 8.85 24.92 -2.32
C ILE A 5 9.23 24.91 -0.84
N VAL A 6 8.23 24.78 0.02
CA VAL A 6 8.36 24.83 1.48
C VAL A 6 7.85 23.50 2.04
N ASP A 7 8.78 22.65 2.45
CA ASP A 7 8.48 21.28 2.91
C ASP A 7 9.67 20.79 3.76
N ASP A 8 9.43 20.26 4.96
CA ASP A 8 10.50 19.81 5.85
C ASP A 8 11.12 18.47 5.41
N ALA A 9 10.37 17.65 4.65
CA ALA A 9 10.82 16.37 4.16
C ALA A 9 11.75 16.54 2.93
N PRO A 10 13.06 16.24 3.05
CA PRO A 10 14.03 16.51 1.98
C PRO A 10 13.74 15.73 0.70
N ILE A 11 13.14 14.54 0.81
CA ILE A 11 12.74 13.70 -0.33
C ILE A 11 11.59 14.35 -1.10
N VAL A 12 10.57 14.86 -0.40
CA VAL A 12 9.40 15.50 -1.03
C VAL A 12 9.80 16.83 -1.67
N ARG A 13 10.53 17.66 -0.91
CA ARG A 13 11.07 18.94 -1.39
C ARG A 13 11.93 18.78 -2.64
N GLY A 14 12.90 17.85 -2.61
CA GLY A 14 13.80 17.58 -3.73
C GLY A 14 13.10 16.99 -4.95
N ARG A 15 12.10 16.11 -4.75
CA ARG A 15 11.27 15.56 -5.84
C ARG A 15 10.46 16.67 -6.49
N MET A 16 9.78 17.50 -5.71
CA MET A 16 8.97 18.57 -6.26
C MET A 16 9.81 19.63 -6.97
N ALA A 17 11.00 19.94 -6.45
CA ALA A 17 11.89 20.90 -7.09
C ALA A 17 12.30 20.46 -8.50
N ARG A 18 12.60 19.18 -8.68
CA ARG A 18 12.92 18.61 -10.00
C ARG A 18 11.72 18.64 -10.95
N LEU A 19 10.53 18.26 -10.46
CA LEU A 19 9.33 18.21 -11.29
C LEU A 19 8.89 19.61 -11.74
N VAL A 20 8.84 20.56 -10.81
CA VAL A 20 8.48 21.95 -11.07
C VAL A 20 9.52 22.63 -11.95
N GLY A 21 10.82 22.38 -11.73
CA GLY A 21 11.89 22.96 -12.55
C GLY A 21 11.87 22.51 -14.00
N ASN A 22 11.23 21.39 -14.32
CA ASN A 22 11.05 20.91 -15.70
C ASN A 22 9.79 21.50 -16.38
N LEU A 23 8.97 22.28 -15.67
CA LEU A 23 7.77 22.88 -16.25
C LEU A 23 8.13 24.08 -17.13
N PRO A 24 7.54 24.19 -18.34
CA PRO A 24 7.75 25.35 -19.20
C PRO A 24 7.24 26.62 -18.51
N GLY A 25 8.05 27.67 -18.51
CA GLY A 25 7.74 28.96 -17.86
C GLY A 25 8.27 29.09 -16.42
N VAL A 26 8.80 28.03 -15.82
CA VAL A 26 9.54 28.09 -14.54
C VAL A 26 11.00 28.42 -14.84
N GLY A 27 11.48 29.56 -14.31
CA GLY A 27 12.86 30.01 -14.50
C GLY A 27 13.77 29.60 -13.34
N GLU A 28 13.22 29.52 -12.14
CA GLU A 28 13.97 29.21 -10.92
C GLU A 28 13.09 28.51 -9.90
N VAL A 29 13.68 27.56 -9.17
CA VAL A 29 13.02 26.84 -8.07
C VAL A 29 13.82 27.02 -6.80
N LEU A 30 13.22 27.75 -5.86
CA LEU A 30 13.75 27.98 -4.52
C LEU A 30 13.21 26.89 -3.57
N GLN A 31 13.96 26.60 -2.52
CA GLN A 31 13.60 25.57 -1.55
C GLN A 31 13.80 26.10 -0.13
N SER A 32 12.85 25.80 0.76
CA SER A 32 12.91 26.07 2.18
C SER A 32 12.46 24.84 2.96
N GLU A 33 13.11 24.58 4.09
CA GLU A 33 12.83 23.43 4.95
C GLU A 33 12.24 23.82 6.31
N ASP A 34 12.19 25.11 6.62
CA ASP A 34 11.76 25.63 7.92
C ASP A 34 10.78 26.79 7.75
N TYR A 35 9.70 26.74 8.54
CA TYR A 35 8.74 27.81 8.77
C TYR A 35 9.39 29.18 9.02
N ARG A 36 10.47 29.24 9.81
CA ARG A 36 11.07 30.51 10.28
C ARG A 36 11.76 31.32 9.18
N ASN A 37 12.43 30.64 8.26
CA ASN A 37 13.22 31.30 7.21
C ASN A 37 12.39 31.59 5.95
N THR A 38 11.21 30.97 5.84
CA THR A 38 10.37 31.06 4.64
C THR A 38 9.89 32.47 4.36
N LEU A 39 9.47 33.25 5.38
CA LEU A 39 9.02 34.63 5.17
C LEU A 39 10.13 35.55 4.70
N SER A 40 11.30 35.47 5.33
CA SER A 40 12.49 36.23 4.90
C SER A 40 12.86 35.93 3.46
N LEU A 41 12.77 34.65 3.05
CA LEU A 41 13.04 34.23 1.68
C LEU A 41 11.99 34.76 0.70
N ILE A 42 10.71 34.79 1.09
CA ILE A 42 9.63 35.37 0.26
C ILE A 42 9.84 36.88 0.06
N GLU A 43 10.23 37.61 1.11
CA GLU A 43 10.48 39.05 1.04
C GLU A 43 11.71 39.40 0.16
N GLN A 44 12.78 38.61 0.27
CA GLN A 44 14.03 38.79 -0.47
C GLN A 44 13.90 38.38 -1.93
N GLU A 45 13.44 37.15 -2.16
CA GLU A 45 13.45 36.54 -3.48
C GLU A 45 12.17 36.78 -4.27
N ARG A 46 11.07 37.22 -3.62
CA ARG A 46 9.79 37.52 -4.27
C ARG A 46 9.37 36.43 -5.27
N PRO A 47 9.11 35.19 -4.80
CA PRO A 47 8.60 34.13 -5.65
C PRO A 47 7.22 34.48 -6.20
N ASP A 48 6.87 33.97 -7.37
CA ASP A 48 5.54 34.15 -7.97
C ASP A 48 4.54 33.14 -7.41
N VAL A 49 5.01 31.91 -7.14
CA VAL A 49 4.23 30.80 -6.62
C VAL A 49 4.92 30.17 -5.41
N VAL A 50 4.17 29.83 -4.38
CA VAL A 50 4.66 29.07 -3.21
C VAL A 50 3.90 27.73 -3.13
N LEU A 51 4.64 26.63 -3.10
CA LEU A 51 4.14 25.30 -2.77
C LEU A 51 4.41 25.07 -1.28
N LEU A 52 3.35 25.06 -0.47
CA LEU A 52 3.43 25.13 0.98
C LEU A 52 2.94 23.83 1.63
N ASP A 53 3.81 23.22 2.43
CA ASP A 53 3.39 22.24 3.44
C ASP A 53 2.72 22.91 4.64
N LEU A 54 1.65 22.30 5.16
CA LEU A 54 1.01 22.75 6.37
C LEU A 54 1.67 22.23 7.65
N PHE A 55 2.34 21.09 7.58
CA PHE A 55 2.83 20.36 8.74
C PHE A 55 4.35 20.32 8.75
N MET A 56 4.97 21.36 9.30
CA MET A 56 6.42 21.45 9.46
C MET A 56 6.80 21.66 10.94
N PRO A 57 7.95 21.12 11.41
CA PRO A 57 8.46 21.38 12.74
C PRO A 57 8.66 22.88 12.99
N GLY A 58 8.21 23.39 14.16
CA GLY A 58 8.51 24.75 14.59
C GLY A 58 7.49 25.84 14.24
N GLY A 59 6.32 25.50 13.68
CA GLY A 59 5.20 26.44 13.47
C GLY A 59 3.96 25.80 12.84
N SER A 60 2.88 26.57 12.68
CA SER A 60 1.68 26.14 11.92
C SER A 60 1.78 26.63 10.48
N GLY A 61 1.73 25.73 9.49
CA GLY A 61 1.74 26.15 8.08
C GLY A 61 0.50 26.95 7.66
N LEU A 62 -0.62 26.86 8.41
CA LEU A 62 -1.77 27.75 8.21
C LEU A 62 -1.45 29.18 8.71
N GLU A 63 -0.74 29.32 9.83
CA GLU A 63 -0.26 30.62 10.29
C GLU A 63 0.75 31.21 9.28
N LEU A 64 1.61 30.37 8.70
CA LEU A 64 2.52 30.80 7.63
C LEU A 64 1.74 31.33 6.43
N LEU A 65 0.69 30.62 6.00
CA LEU A 65 -0.17 31.03 4.90
C LEU A 65 -0.78 32.43 5.15
N TYR A 66 -1.34 32.68 6.35
CA TYR A 66 -1.84 34.01 6.72
C TYR A 66 -0.75 35.09 6.63
N ARG A 67 0.47 34.77 7.10
CA ARG A 67 1.59 35.71 7.08
C ARG A 67 2.11 35.96 5.66
N ILE A 68 2.09 34.96 4.78
CA ILE A 68 2.42 35.12 3.36
C ILE A 68 1.43 36.06 2.68
N GLY A 69 0.13 35.91 2.96
CA GLY A 69 -0.91 36.78 2.41
C GLY A 69 -0.78 38.25 2.83
N ALA A 70 -0.05 38.54 3.92
CA ALA A 70 0.21 39.89 4.38
C ALA A 70 1.44 40.55 3.71
N VAL A 71 2.25 39.80 2.95
CA VAL A 71 3.41 40.33 2.19
C VAL A 71 2.92 40.93 0.87
N ALA A 72 3.46 42.09 0.46
CA ALA A 72 3.08 42.76 -0.80
C ALA A 72 4.29 42.90 -1.76
N PRO A 73 4.21 42.38 -3.01
CA PRO A 73 3.11 41.59 -3.57
C PRO A 73 3.04 40.17 -2.99
N ALA A 74 1.82 39.68 -2.74
CA ALA A 74 1.62 38.34 -2.19
C ALA A 74 1.82 37.29 -3.31
N PRO A 75 2.63 36.23 -3.07
CA PRO A 75 2.75 35.13 -4.01
C PRO A 75 1.45 34.32 -4.08
N LYS A 76 1.20 33.65 -5.21
CA LYS A 76 0.12 32.67 -5.31
C LYS A 76 0.49 31.42 -4.51
N VAL A 77 -0.33 30.99 -3.56
CA VAL A 77 0.01 29.83 -2.71
C VAL A 77 -0.79 28.59 -3.10
N ILE A 78 -0.09 27.48 -3.32
CA ILE A 78 -0.66 26.14 -3.44
C ILE A 78 -0.31 25.38 -2.18
N VAL A 79 -1.31 24.93 -1.45
CA VAL A 79 -1.12 24.11 -0.26
C VAL A 79 -1.03 22.65 -0.67
N MET A 80 0.02 21.97 -0.20
CA MET A 80 0.18 20.53 -0.31
C MET A 80 0.18 19.95 1.09
N SER A 81 -0.73 19.02 1.39
CA SER A 81 -0.73 18.37 2.71
C SER A 81 -0.81 16.85 2.58
N ALA A 82 -0.08 16.13 3.43
CA ALA A 82 -0.25 14.68 3.61
C ALA A 82 -1.47 14.35 4.47
N TRP A 83 -2.02 15.35 5.18
CA TRP A 83 -3.11 15.22 6.14
C TRP A 83 -4.11 16.36 6.01
N THR A 84 -5.40 16.06 5.91
CA THR A 84 -6.44 17.09 5.80
C THR A 84 -7.52 16.82 6.84
N GLU A 85 -7.62 17.66 7.87
CA GLU A 85 -8.78 17.64 8.76
C GLU A 85 -10.02 18.23 8.05
N PRO A 86 -11.25 17.81 8.38
CA PRO A 86 -12.47 18.41 7.83
C PRO A 86 -12.47 19.94 8.03
N GLY A 87 -12.71 20.70 6.98
CA GLY A 87 -12.65 22.17 7.01
C GLY A 87 -11.26 22.76 6.77
N MET A 88 -10.18 21.97 6.73
CA MET A 88 -8.82 22.50 6.49
C MET A 88 -8.69 23.08 5.08
N ARG A 89 -9.28 22.41 4.07
CA ARG A 89 -9.28 22.90 2.70
C ARG A 89 -9.93 24.27 2.64
N GLU A 90 -11.15 24.38 3.17
CA GLU A 90 -11.92 25.63 3.23
C GLU A 90 -11.14 26.72 3.96
N ARG A 91 -10.55 26.42 5.13
CA ARG A 91 -9.72 27.35 5.89
C ARG A 91 -8.47 27.81 5.14
N CYS A 92 -7.84 26.93 4.36
CA CYS A 92 -6.69 27.31 3.53
C CYS A 92 -7.11 28.24 2.40
N ILE A 93 -8.23 27.94 1.73
CA ILE A 93 -8.77 28.81 0.68
C ILE A 93 -9.18 30.17 1.27
N ASP A 94 -9.86 30.20 2.41
CA ASP A 94 -10.23 31.42 3.13
C ASP A 94 -9.00 32.23 3.58
N ALA A 95 -7.91 31.55 3.92
CA ALA A 95 -6.62 32.17 4.25
C ALA A 95 -5.81 32.64 3.03
N GLY A 96 -6.35 32.47 1.81
CA GLY A 96 -5.75 32.97 0.57
C GLY A 96 -4.98 31.93 -0.26
N ALA A 97 -5.04 30.64 0.10
CA ALA A 97 -4.52 29.60 -0.78
C ALA A 97 -5.36 29.54 -2.07
N ARG A 98 -4.67 29.40 -3.19
CA ARG A 98 -5.29 29.28 -4.51
C ARG A 98 -5.79 27.87 -4.77
N CYS A 99 -5.04 26.88 -4.29
CA CYS A 99 -5.36 25.46 -4.44
C CYS A 99 -4.93 24.68 -3.19
N PHE A 100 -5.57 23.52 -2.98
CA PHE A 100 -5.22 22.57 -1.94
C PHE A 100 -5.17 21.16 -2.54
N PHE A 101 -4.04 20.48 -2.40
CA PHE A 101 -3.79 19.15 -2.93
C PHE A 101 -3.21 18.20 -1.88
N GLU A 102 -3.55 16.93 -2.02
CA GLU A 102 -2.99 15.85 -1.22
C GLU A 102 -1.58 15.46 -1.71
N LYS A 103 -0.61 15.45 -0.78
CA LYS A 103 0.75 15.03 -1.05
C LYS A 103 0.79 13.56 -1.45
N GLY A 104 1.47 13.27 -2.55
CA GLY A 104 1.74 11.91 -3.02
C GLY A 104 0.68 11.33 -3.96
N THR A 105 -0.59 11.73 -3.84
CA THR A 105 -1.68 11.28 -4.73
C THR A 105 -1.97 12.31 -5.83
N GLN A 106 -1.91 13.61 -5.53
CA GLN A 106 -2.32 14.69 -6.45
C GLN A 106 -1.15 15.48 -7.03
N VAL A 107 -0.06 14.78 -7.36
CA VAL A 107 1.18 15.41 -7.86
C VAL A 107 0.97 16.01 -9.25
N LEU A 108 0.19 15.35 -10.12
CA LEU A 108 -0.05 15.84 -11.48
C LEU A 108 -0.92 17.11 -11.47
N GLU A 109 -1.96 17.12 -10.64
CA GLU A 109 -2.86 18.27 -10.43
C GLU A 109 -2.10 19.46 -9.85
N THR A 110 -1.15 19.20 -8.94
CA THR A 110 -0.25 20.23 -8.42
C THR A 110 0.60 20.84 -9.52
N LEU A 111 1.19 20.01 -10.41
CA LEU A 111 2.01 20.50 -11.52
C LEU A 111 1.18 21.26 -12.56
N ASP A 112 -0.03 20.79 -12.87
CA ASP A 112 -0.95 21.48 -13.75
C ASP A 112 -1.37 22.85 -13.17
N ALA A 113 -1.66 22.93 -11.88
CA ALA A 113 -1.97 24.19 -11.20
C ALA A 113 -0.79 25.18 -11.27
N VAL A 114 0.44 24.72 -11.02
CA VAL A 114 1.66 25.54 -11.20
C VAL A 114 1.76 26.03 -12.64
N ARG A 115 1.60 25.14 -13.63
CA ARG A 115 1.65 25.51 -15.05
C ARG A 115 0.59 26.56 -15.42
N HIS A 116 -0.63 26.42 -14.93
CA HIS A 116 -1.69 27.42 -15.17
C HIS A 116 -1.33 28.78 -14.58
N MET A 117 -0.75 28.81 -13.38
CA MET A 117 -0.30 30.05 -12.73
C MET A 117 0.85 30.73 -13.47
N ALA A 118 1.64 29.98 -14.25
CA ALA A 118 2.69 30.51 -15.12
C ALA A 118 2.15 31.27 -16.34
N VAL A 119 0.93 30.94 -16.78
CA VAL A 119 0.29 31.47 -17.99
C VAL A 119 -0.65 32.64 -17.67
N GLU A 120 -1.25 32.66 -16.48
CA GLU A 120 -2.15 33.74 -16.04
C GLU A 120 -1.42 35.03 -15.63
N HIS A 121 -1.54 36.06 -16.47
CA HIS A 121 -1.41 37.46 -16.05
C HIS A 121 -2.78 37.98 -15.62
N ALA A 122 -2.87 38.47 -14.37
CA ALA A 122 -3.94 39.27 -13.75
C ALA A 122 -5.40 38.87 -14.03
N ASP A 123 -6.11 38.49 -12.96
CA ASP A 123 -7.56 38.19 -12.89
C ASP A 123 -8.04 36.97 -13.70
N ASP A 124 -8.08 35.82 -13.03
CA ASP A 124 -9.20 34.87 -13.16
C ASP A 124 -9.08 33.78 -12.12
N THR A 125 -9.98 33.72 -11.14
CA THR A 125 -10.11 32.61 -10.20
C THR A 125 -10.42 31.33 -10.99
N ILE A 126 -9.52 30.34 -11.00
CA ILE A 126 -9.83 29.01 -11.54
C ILE A 126 -10.97 28.43 -10.69
N PRO A 127 -12.19 28.22 -11.23
CA PRO A 127 -13.26 27.61 -10.46
C PRO A 127 -12.93 26.13 -10.29
N GLY A 128 -12.62 25.75 -9.06
CA GLY A 128 -12.78 24.37 -8.65
C GLY A 128 -14.25 24.01 -8.73
N GLY A 129 -14.61 23.19 -9.72
CA GLY A 129 -15.87 22.43 -9.76
C GLY A 129 -17.02 23.07 -10.55
N LEU A 130 -17.24 22.61 -11.78
CA LEU A 130 -18.55 22.16 -12.28
C LEU A 130 -18.35 21.47 -13.64
N MET A 131 -18.69 20.19 -13.75
CA MET A 131 -19.02 19.53 -15.02
C MET A 131 -20.56 19.61 -15.19
N PRO A 132 -21.10 19.61 -16.43
CA PRO A 132 -22.48 19.98 -16.69
C PRO A 132 -23.50 18.94 -16.21
N GLU A 133 -24.63 19.41 -15.71
CA GLU A 133 -25.83 18.61 -15.42
C GLU A 133 -26.41 17.95 -16.70
N PRO A 134 -26.97 16.73 -16.62
CA PRO A 134 -27.81 16.20 -17.68
C PRO A 134 -29.18 16.91 -17.68
N ALA A 135 -29.68 17.20 -18.88
CA ALA A 135 -30.87 17.98 -19.14
C ALA A 135 -32.11 17.55 -18.35
N ALA A 136 -32.83 18.54 -17.84
CA ALA A 136 -34.10 18.42 -17.14
C ALA A 136 -35.19 17.78 -18.03
N THR A 137 -35.85 16.76 -17.50
CA THR A 137 -37.22 16.37 -17.90
C THR A 137 -38.14 16.54 -16.71
N ASP A 138 -39.14 17.40 -16.88
CA ASP A 138 -40.20 17.74 -15.93
C ASP A 138 -40.97 16.52 -15.42
N ALA A 139 -41.00 16.32 -14.10
CA ALA A 139 -42.05 15.58 -13.40
C ALA A 139 -42.23 16.17 -11.98
N PRO A 140 -43.47 16.28 -11.47
CA PRO A 140 -43.76 17.16 -10.34
C PRO A 140 -43.35 16.57 -8.98
N ALA A 141 -43.13 17.49 -8.04
CA ALA A 141 -42.77 17.28 -6.65
C ALA A 141 -43.47 16.07 -5.99
N GLN A 142 -42.67 15.08 -5.57
CA GLN A 142 -43.05 14.10 -4.57
C GLN A 142 -42.03 14.10 -3.43
N SER A 143 -42.54 14.00 -2.21
CA SER A 143 -41.79 14.13 -0.97
C SER A 143 -40.55 13.24 -0.91
N PHE A 144 -39.39 13.84 -0.65
CA PHE A 144 -38.20 13.10 -0.26
C PHE A 144 -38.39 12.53 1.15
N ALA A 145 -38.94 11.33 1.22
CA ALA A 145 -38.69 10.43 2.33
C ALA A 145 -37.18 10.09 2.32
N LEU A 146 -36.58 10.03 3.52
CA LEU A 146 -35.22 9.51 3.73
C LEU A 146 -35.04 8.21 2.92
N PRO A 147 -33.94 8.05 2.16
CA PRO A 147 -33.77 6.86 1.35
C PRO A 147 -33.71 5.64 2.27
N VAL A 148 -34.66 4.73 2.05
CA VAL A 148 -34.69 3.41 2.66
C VAL A 148 -33.38 2.71 2.31
N ALA A 149 -32.81 2.06 3.32
CA ALA A 149 -31.55 1.33 3.27
C ALA A 149 -31.40 0.47 2.00
N ASP A 150 -30.25 0.61 1.35
CA ASP A 150 -29.81 -0.21 0.22
C ASP A 150 -29.84 -1.72 0.58
N PRO A 151 -30.49 -2.59 -0.22
CA PRO A 151 -30.61 -4.03 0.05
C PRO A 151 -29.28 -4.82 0.02
N ALA A 152 -28.14 -4.18 -0.26
CA ALA A 152 -26.80 -4.79 -0.15
C ALA A 152 -26.24 -4.82 1.30
N ASN A 153 -27.00 -4.37 2.29
CA ASN A 153 -26.56 -4.20 3.68
C ASN A 153 -26.61 -5.52 4.47
N ALA A 154 -25.66 -6.43 4.24
CA ALA A 154 -25.36 -7.46 5.22
C ALA A 154 -24.87 -6.79 6.52
N ALA A 155 -25.47 -7.15 7.65
CA ALA A 155 -25.17 -6.56 8.95
C ALA A 155 -23.71 -6.76 9.35
N LEU A 156 -22.89 -5.72 9.20
CA LEU A 156 -21.48 -5.76 9.63
C LEU A 156 -21.39 -5.28 11.08
N THR A 157 -21.11 -6.21 11.99
CA THR A 157 -20.72 -5.90 13.38
C THR A 157 -19.24 -5.58 13.44
N VAL A 158 -18.90 -4.42 14.01
CA VAL A 158 -17.53 -3.92 14.14
C VAL A 158 -17.13 -3.88 15.60
N LEU A 159 -15.93 -4.35 15.93
CA LEU A 159 -15.33 -4.23 17.25
C LEU A 159 -14.25 -3.14 17.22
N VAL A 160 -14.35 -2.14 18.09
CA VAL A 160 -13.31 -1.11 18.30
C VAL A 160 -12.56 -1.41 19.57
N VAL A 161 -11.25 -1.66 19.45
CA VAL A 161 -10.31 -1.89 20.55
C VAL A 161 -9.36 -0.69 20.59
N GLU A 162 -9.61 0.21 21.54
CA GLU A 162 -8.93 1.50 21.64
C GLU A 162 -8.92 1.92 23.11
N GLU A 163 -7.76 2.20 23.68
CA GLU A 163 -7.66 2.58 25.09
C GLU A 163 -8.24 3.98 25.35
N GLN A 164 -8.02 4.93 24.45
CA GLN A 164 -8.40 6.32 24.63
C GLN A 164 -9.92 6.49 24.46
N ASP A 165 -10.58 6.82 25.55
CA ASP A 165 -12.04 7.01 25.65
C ASP A 165 -12.60 7.96 24.60
N PHE A 166 -11.89 9.05 24.33
CA PHE A 166 -12.27 10.04 23.33
C PHE A 166 -12.15 9.47 21.90
N SER A 167 -11.01 8.90 21.55
CA SER A 167 -10.75 8.26 20.25
C SER A 167 -11.75 7.13 19.96
N ARG A 168 -12.02 6.29 20.96
CA ARG A 168 -13.00 5.19 20.86
C ARG A 168 -14.40 5.71 20.57
N LYS A 169 -14.84 6.74 21.28
CA LYS A 169 -16.17 7.38 21.06
C LYS A 169 -16.28 8.03 19.68
N VAL A 170 -15.20 8.63 19.17
CA VAL A 170 -15.16 9.20 17.81
C VAL A 170 -15.30 8.10 16.76
N LEU A 171 -14.51 7.03 16.86
CA LEU A 171 -14.59 5.87 15.95
C LEU A 171 -15.98 5.25 15.95
N VAL A 172 -16.59 5.07 17.11
CA VAL A 172 -17.94 4.50 17.24
C VAL A 172 -18.98 5.38 16.55
N ARG A 173 -18.90 6.71 16.72
CA ARG A 173 -19.81 7.65 16.05
C ARG A 173 -19.64 7.60 14.53
N GLN A 174 -18.41 7.58 14.03
CA GLN A 174 -18.12 7.48 12.59
C GLN A 174 -18.62 6.16 12.00
N LEU A 175 -18.38 5.02 12.66
CA LEU A 175 -18.86 3.70 12.23
C LEU A 175 -20.38 3.63 12.15
N ARG A 176 -21.09 4.18 13.15
CA ARG A 176 -22.56 4.23 13.15
C ARG A 176 -23.09 5.13 12.04
N ALA A 177 -22.48 6.29 11.82
CA ALA A 177 -22.83 7.19 10.71
C ALA A 177 -22.60 6.54 9.33
N LEU A 178 -21.67 5.59 9.23
CA LEU A 178 -21.36 4.83 8.03
C LEU A 178 -22.21 3.54 7.88
N GLY A 179 -23.18 3.30 8.75
CA GLY A 179 -24.13 2.19 8.64
C GLY A 179 -23.60 0.84 9.16
N ALA A 180 -22.69 0.83 10.15
CA ALA A 180 -22.42 -0.37 10.94
C ALA A 180 -23.66 -0.74 11.77
N VAL A 181 -24.06 -2.01 11.75
CA VAL A 181 -25.30 -2.47 12.41
C VAL A 181 -25.10 -2.55 13.92
N ASP A 182 -23.94 -3.05 14.35
CA ASP A 182 -23.54 -3.04 15.74
C ASP A 182 -22.06 -2.65 15.87
N VAL A 183 -21.75 -1.90 16.92
CA VAL A 183 -20.39 -1.43 17.21
C VAL A 183 -20.04 -1.78 18.65
N LEU A 184 -19.35 -2.90 18.81
CA LEU A 184 -18.80 -3.36 20.08
C LEU A 184 -17.56 -2.53 20.43
N GLN A 185 -17.33 -2.34 21.73
CA GLN A 185 -16.25 -1.49 22.23
C GLN A 185 -15.47 -2.23 23.30
N ALA A 186 -14.15 -2.18 23.19
CA ALA A 186 -13.21 -2.67 24.18
C ALA A 186 -12.13 -1.61 24.42
N SER A 187 -11.67 -1.52 25.67
CA SER A 187 -10.56 -0.61 26.03
C SER A 187 -9.18 -1.29 25.97
N ASP A 188 -9.14 -2.60 25.77
CA ASP A 188 -7.93 -3.42 25.66
C ASP A 188 -8.23 -4.79 25.02
N GLY A 189 -7.18 -5.59 24.84
CA GLY A 189 -7.28 -6.95 24.29
C GLY A 189 -8.07 -7.95 25.13
N GLU A 190 -8.08 -7.85 26.47
CA GLU A 190 -8.81 -8.80 27.32
C GLU A 190 -10.32 -8.66 27.15
N GLN A 191 -10.82 -7.42 27.23
CA GLN A 191 -12.24 -7.10 27.00
C GLN A 191 -12.65 -7.46 25.57
N ALA A 192 -11.77 -7.21 24.60
CA ALA A 192 -12.01 -7.57 23.20
C ALA A 192 -12.16 -9.09 23.03
N LEU A 193 -11.31 -9.90 23.66
CA LEU A 193 -11.40 -11.36 23.61
C LEU A 193 -12.66 -11.89 24.32
N GLU A 194 -13.06 -11.28 25.44
CA GLU A 194 -14.30 -11.64 26.12
C GLU A 194 -15.51 -11.42 25.19
N LEU A 195 -15.56 -10.28 24.51
CA LEU A 195 -16.61 -9.96 23.55
C LEU A 195 -16.62 -10.93 22.36
N LEU A 196 -15.44 -11.31 21.85
CA LEU A 196 -15.33 -12.22 20.71
C LEU A 196 -15.66 -13.68 21.04
N ARG A 197 -15.58 -14.09 22.30
CA ARG A 197 -15.96 -15.44 22.75
C ARG A 197 -17.46 -15.62 22.95
N ARG A 198 -18.24 -14.53 22.98
CA ARG A 198 -19.70 -14.60 23.14
C ARG A 198 -20.32 -15.11 21.83
N PRO A 199 -21.13 -16.19 21.85
CA PRO A 199 -21.69 -16.79 20.64
C PRO A 199 -22.54 -15.84 19.79
N ASP A 200 -23.17 -14.85 20.43
CA ASP A 200 -24.06 -13.89 19.79
C ASP A 200 -23.30 -12.76 19.06
N ASN A 201 -21.98 -12.65 19.29
CA ASN A 201 -21.15 -11.59 18.73
C ASN A 201 -20.44 -12.05 17.45
N ALA A 202 -21.15 -11.99 16.33
CA ALA A 202 -20.58 -12.26 15.01
C ALA A 202 -19.80 -11.05 14.46
N VAL A 203 -18.59 -10.81 14.99
CA VAL A 203 -17.74 -9.67 14.58
C VAL A 203 -17.11 -9.93 13.21
N GLY A 204 -17.35 -9.02 12.25
CA GLY A 204 -16.78 -9.10 10.90
C GLY A 204 -15.56 -8.21 10.67
N LEU A 205 -15.38 -7.17 11.49
CA LEU A 205 -14.27 -6.22 11.42
C LEU A 205 -13.81 -5.82 12.82
N ILE A 206 -12.50 -5.80 13.04
CA ILE A 206 -11.84 -5.33 14.25
C ILE A 206 -10.95 -4.13 13.88
N LEU A 207 -11.12 -3.02 14.60
CA LEU A 207 -10.22 -1.87 14.60
C LEU A 207 -9.43 -1.92 15.90
N CYS A 208 -8.10 -2.03 15.81
CA CYS A 208 -7.26 -2.34 16.96
C CYS A 208 -6.07 -1.40 17.06
N ASP A 209 -5.92 -0.72 18.19
CA ASP A 209 -4.67 -0.05 18.53
C ASP A 209 -3.57 -1.07 18.84
N LEU A 210 -2.31 -0.72 18.59
CA LEU A 210 -1.18 -1.55 19.00
C LEU A 210 -0.74 -1.28 20.43
N ASP A 211 -0.81 -0.02 20.86
CA ASP A 211 -0.36 0.39 22.19
C ASP A 211 -1.57 0.45 23.12
N MET A 212 -1.73 -0.57 23.96
CA MET A 212 -2.89 -0.73 24.83
C MET A 212 -2.47 -1.27 26.20
N PRO A 213 -3.17 -0.89 27.28
CA PRO A 213 -2.86 -1.33 28.63
C PRO A 213 -3.37 -2.76 28.85
N ARG A 214 -2.74 -3.48 29.79
CA ARG A 214 -2.99 -4.91 30.13
C ARG A 214 -2.60 -5.90 29.04
N MET A 215 -3.06 -5.70 27.81
CA MET A 215 -2.78 -6.55 26.66
C MET A 215 -2.62 -5.68 25.42
N ASP A 216 -1.41 -5.67 24.86
CA ASP A 216 -1.09 -4.93 23.64
C ASP A 216 -1.69 -5.58 22.38
N GLY A 217 -1.67 -4.85 21.26
CA GLY A 217 -2.25 -5.32 20.01
C GLY A 217 -1.56 -6.57 19.43
N LEU A 218 -0.27 -6.76 19.68
CA LEU A 218 0.50 -7.92 19.21
C LEU A 218 0.07 -9.19 19.94
N GLU A 219 -0.03 -9.12 21.25
CA GLU A 219 -0.51 -10.20 22.11
C GLU A 219 -1.99 -10.50 21.83
N PHE A 220 -2.81 -9.49 21.63
CA PHE A 220 -4.21 -9.66 21.22
C PHE A 220 -4.33 -10.41 19.89
N MET A 221 -3.49 -10.09 18.89
CA MET A 221 -3.46 -10.83 17.61
C MET A 221 -3.07 -12.30 17.78
N ARG A 222 -2.11 -12.62 18.65
CA ARG A 222 -1.75 -14.01 18.97
C ARG A 222 -2.96 -14.77 19.53
N HIS A 223 -3.75 -14.13 20.39
CA HIS A 223 -4.96 -14.73 20.96
C HIS A 223 -6.13 -14.83 19.98
N LEU A 224 -6.28 -13.85 19.07
CA LEU A 224 -7.25 -13.90 17.97
C LEU A 224 -7.06 -15.13 17.08
N GLY A 225 -5.80 -15.48 16.79
CA GLY A 225 -5.45 -16.69 16.04
C GLY A 225 -5.90 -17.98 16.74
N ALA A 226 -5.71 -18.05 18.06
CA ALA A 226 -6.07 -19.22 18.86
C ALA A 226 -7.59 -19.49 18.89
N ILE A 227 -8.42 -18.44 18.86
CA ILE A 227 -9.88 -18.55 18.82
C ILE A 227 -10.46 -18.67 17.40
N ARG A 228 -9.59 -18.69 16.37
CA ARG A 228 -9.95 -18.77 14.94
C ARG A 228 -11.05 -17.77 14.53
N SER A 229 -10.88 -16.51 14.94
CA SER A 229 -11.82 -15.45 14.54
C SER A 229 -11.81 -15.27 13.01
N ALA A 230 -13.00 -15.23 12.40
CA ALA A 230 -13.15 -14.93 10.97
C ALA A 230 -13.14 -13.41 10.68
N ALA A 231 -12.95 -12.58 11.70
CA ALA A 231 -12.98 -11.13 11.57
C ALA A 231 -11.77 -10.61 10.78
N SER A 232 -12.02 -9.58 9.97
CA SER A 232 -10.94 -8.81 9.35
C SER A 232 -10.32 -7.83 10.35
N LEU A 233 -9.02 -7.61 10.31
CA LEU A 233 -8.31 -6.74 11.24
C LEU A 233 -7.79 -5.48 10.54
N VAL A 234 -8.00 -4.33 11.16
CA VAL A 234 -7.40 -3.05 10.80
C VAL A 234 -6.64 -2.53 12.02
N ILE A 235 -5.39 -2.17 11.83
CA ILE A 235 -4.56 -1.60 12.89
C ILE A 235 -4.77 -0.10 12.90
N THR A 236 -4.95 0.52 14.07
CA THR A 236 -5.11 1.95 14.22
C THR A 236 -3.91 2.54 14.96
N GLY A 237 -3.12 3.40 14.31
CA GLY A 237 -1.93 3.99 14.91
C GLY A 237 -0.80 4.24 13.92
N ALA A 238 0.24 4.94 14.37
CA ALA A 238 1.48 5.09 13.62
C ALA A 238 2.36 3.86 13.88
N VAL A 239 2.63 3.09 12.83
CA VAL A 239 3.43 1.87 12.90
C VAL A 239 4.53 2.01 11.86
N ASP A 240 5.78 1.81 12.26
CA ASP A 240 6.89 1.84 11.30
C ASP A 240 6.75 0.70 10.28
N VAL A 241 7.37 0.85 9.10
CA VAL A 241 7.24 -0.10 7.99
C VAL A 241 7.78 -1.50 8.37
N ALA A 242 8.80 -1.59 9.24
CA ALA A 242 9.36 -2.86 9.66
C ALA A 242 8.41 -3.63 10.60
N LEU A 243 7.79 -2.93 11.56
CA LEU A 243 6.79 -3.49 12.47
C LEU A 243 5.50 -3.84 11.71
N LEU A 244 5.07 -3.01 10.76
CA LEU A 244 3.91 -3.29 9.91
C LEU A 244 4.06 -4.57 9.09
N ASN A 245 5.25 -4.80 8.51
CA ASN A 245 5.56 -6.05 7.80
C ASN A 245 5.54 -7.27 8.73
N SER A 246 6.12 -7.13 9.93
CA SER A 246 6.14 -8.17 10.96
C SER A 246 4.73 -8.51 11.43
N VAL A 247 3.89 -7.50 11.65
CA VAL A 247 2.49 -7.66 12.04
C VAL A 247 1.66 -8.32 10.94
N GLN A 248 1.85 -7.93 9.68
CA GLN A 248 1.16 -8.57 8.56
C GLN A 248 1.54 -10.04 8.41
N MET A 249 2.83 -10.38 8.56
CA MET A 249 3.30 -11.76 8.55
C MET A 249 2.68 -12.56 9.71
N MET A 250 2.63 -11.98 10.91
CA MET A 250 2.04 -12.60 12.09
C MET A 250 0.53 -12.83 11.92
N CYS A 251 -0.21 -11.85 11.39
CA CYS A 251 -1.64 -11.98 11.10
C CYS A 251 -1.90 -13.17 10.16
N ARG A 252 -1.13 -13.25 9.05
CA ARG A 252 -1.25 -14.36 8.08
C ARG A 252 -0.89 -15.71 8.69
N ALA A 253 0.15 -15.76 9.53
CA ALA A 253 0.55 -16.98 10.23
C ALA A 253 -0.57 -17.51 11.14
N TYR A 254 -1.33 -16.59 11.76
CA TYR A 254 -2.45 -16.88 12.65
C TYR A 254 -3.82 -16.96 11.96
N GLY A 255 -3.87 -16.86 10.62
CA GLY A 255 -5.12 -16.93 9.85
C GLY A 255 -6.02 -15.71 9.99
N ILE A 256 -5.49 -14.59 10.47
CA ILE A 256 -6.19 -13.31 10.60
C ILE A 256 -6.04 -12.56 9.27
N ARG A 257 -7.11 -11.91 8.80
CA ARG A 257 -7.10 -11.11 7.56
C ARG A 257 -6.76 -9.65 7.85
N PRO A 258 -5.50 -9.18 7.67
CA PRO A 258 -5.19 -7.76 7.80
C PRO A 258 -5.71 -7.00 6.57
N LEU A 259 -6.51 -5.94 6.79
CA LEU A 259 -6.99 -5.04 5.73
C LEU A 259 -6.09 -3.82 5.53
N GLY A 260 -5.28 -3.48 6.53
CA GLY A 260 -4.34 -2.38 6.48
C GLY A 260 -4.17 -1.69 7.83
N VAL A 261 -3.50 -0.53 7.77
CA VAL A 261 -3.28 0.36 8.91
C VAL A 261 -4.00 1.67 8.65
N LEU A 262 -4.62 2.22 9.68
CA LEU A 262 -5.23 3.54 9.71
C LEU A 262 -4.45 4.39 10.72
N GLU A 263 -3.73 5.37 10.22
CA GLU A 263 -3.05 6.32 11.10
C GLU A 263 -4.06 7.19 11.83
N LYS A 264 -3.75 7.54 13.08
CA LYS A 264 -4.58 8.42 13.90
C LYS A 264 -4.24 9.88 13.55
N PRO A 265 -5.24 10.77 13.37
CA PRO A 265 -6.67 10.55 13.55
C PRO A 265 -7.34 9.80 12.38
N VAL A 266 -8.19 8.83 12.70
CA VAL A 266 -8.81 7.94 11.70
C VAL A 266 -9.86 8.71 10.86
N ASN A 267 -9.59 8.79 9.55
CA ASN A 267 -10.49 9.40 8.57
C ASN A 267 -11.72 8.50 8.28
N SER A 268 -12.91 9.10 8.24
CA SER A 268 -14.18 8.44 7.91
C SER A 268 -14.21 7.81 6.51
N GLU A 269 -13.47 8.36 5.54
CA GLU A 269 -13.37 7.80 4.18
C GLU A 269 -12.45 6.58 4.10
N CYS A 270 -11.32 6.62 4.80
CA CYS A 270 -10.46 5.44 4.98
C CYS A 270 -11.22 4.34 5.74
N LEU A 271 -11.98 4.72 6.77
CA LEU A 271 -12.84 3.83 7.53
C LEU A 271 -13.95 3.21 6.65
N ARG A 272 -14.63 4.02 5.83
CA ARG A 272 -15.61 3.56 4.83
C ARG A 272 -14.98 2.58 3.85
N THR A 273 -13.77 2.86 3.37
CA THR A 273 -13.00 1.98 2.49
C THR A 273 -12.68 0.64 3.16
N MET A 274 -12.27 0.66 4.43
CA MET A 274 -11.99 -0.57 5.19
C MET A 274 -13.27 -1.36 5.46
N MET A 275 -14.38 -0.70 5.80
CA MET A 275 -15.70 -1.36 5.95
C MET A 275 -16.18 -1.99 4.64
N ALA A 276 -16.02 -1.30 3.51
CA ALA A 276 -16.36 -1.84 2.19
C ALA A 276 -15.47 -3.05 1.81
N ARG A 277 -14.18 -3.01 2.14
CA ARG A 277 -13.23 -4.12 1.94
C ARG A 277 -13.50 -5.31 2.86
N ALA A 278 -13.94 -5.06 4.09
CA ALA A 278 -14.36 -6.09 5.03
C ALA A 278 -15.63 -6.82 4.55
N ARG A 279 -16.58 -6.07 3.95
CA ARG A 279 -17.82 -6.61 3.37
C ARG A 279 -17.59 -7.39 2.08
N LYS A 280 -16.59 -7.01 1.28
CA LYS A 280 -16.26 -7.73 0.04
C LYS A 280 -15.52 -9.04 0.39
N PRO A 281 -16.02 -10.20 -0.10
CA PRO A 281 -15.16 -11.35 -0.33
C PRO A 281 -13.98 -10.87 -1.19
N MET A 282 -12.78 -11.33 -0.86
CA MET A 282 -11.54 -10.93 -1.52
C MET A 282 -11.72 -10.97 -3.06
N PRO A 283 -11.55 -9.86 -3.82
CA PRO A 283 -11.50 -9.92 -5.27
C PRO A 283 -10.12 -10.42 -5.68
N GLY A 284 -10.06 -11.71 -5.97
CA GLY A 284 -8.91 -12.50 -6.36
C GLY A 284 -9.34 -13.97 -6.31
N PRO A 285 -8.79 -14.87 -7.14
CA PRO A 285 -9.18 -16.28 -7.08
C PRO A 285 -9.02 -16.73 -5.64
N ALA A 286 -10.06 -17.34 -5.08
CA ALA A 286 -10.07 -17.84 -3.71
C ALA A 286 -8.81 -18.68 -3.48
N LEU A 287 -7.80 -18.08 -2.84
CA LEU A 287 -6.80 -18.83 -2.14
C LEU A 287 -7.53 -19.33 -0.91
N VAL A 288 -7.82 -20.62 -0.93
CA VAL A 288 -8.27 -21.39 0.23
C VAL A 288 -7.22 -21.20 1.32
N ASP A 289 -7.44 -20.21 2.19
CA ASP A 289 -6.62 -19.96 3.37
C ASP A 289 -7.56 -19.96 4.57
N ALA A 290 -8.06 -21.16 4.87
CA ALA A 290 -8.49 -21.55 6.20
C ALA A 290 -7.48 -22.61 6.67
N ALA A 291 -7.00 -22.49 7.91
CA ALA A 291 -6.29 -23.56 8.59
C ALA A 291 -7.14 -24.84 8.52
N GLY A 292 -6.78 -25.74 7.60
CA GLY A 292 -7.58 -26.90 7.19
C GLY A 292 -7.73 -27.12 5.68
N GLY A 293 -6.92 -26.48 4.83
CA GLY A 293 -6.78 -26.91 3.42
C GLY A 293 -6.31 -28.38 3.33
N PRO A 294 -6.63 -29.10 2.23
CA PRO A 294 -6.18 -30.47 2.05
C PRO A 294 -4.64 -30.55 2.21
N GLU A 295 -4.18 -31.45 3.08
CA GLU A 295 -2.78 -31.86 3.11
C GLU A 295 -2.54 -32.77 1.92
N PHE A 296 -1.60 -32.38 1.05
CA PHE A 296 -1.25 -33.16 -0.12
C PHE A 296 -0.10 -34.10 0.22
N SER A 297 -0.24 -35.36 -0.18
CA SER A 297 0.88 -36.30 -0.10
C SER A 297 2.00 -35.86 -1.03
N LEU A 298 3.23 -36.25 -0.72
CA LEU A 298 4.38 -35.98 -1.60
C LEU A 298 4.15 -36.57 -3.01
N ASP A 299 3.58 -37.77 -3.10
CA ASP A 299 3.28 -38.42 -4.39
C ASP A 299 2.29 -37.62 -5.24
N GLU A 300 1.29 -37.00 -4.59
CA GLU A 300 0.32 -36.15 -5.28
C GLU A 300 0.95 -34.84 -5.78
N ILE A 301 1.80 -34.22 -4.97
CA ILE A 301 2.56 -33.02 -5.36
C ILE A 301 3.48 -33.34 -6.54
N LEU A 302 4.22 -34.45 -6.47
CA LEU A 302 5.11 -34.90 -7.53
C LEU A 302 4.32 -35.28 -8.80
N GLY A 303 3.17 -35.91 -8.66
CA GLY A 303 2.24 -36.19 -9.76
C GLY A 303 1.76 -34.91 -10.45
N GLY A 304 1.37 -33.89 -9.67
CA GLY A 304 0.99 -32.58 -10.20
C GLY A 304 2.15 -31.87 -10.93
N LEU A 305 3.38 -32.03 -10.44
CA LEU A 305 4.58 -31.52 -11.12
C LEU A 305 4.78 -32.19 -12.48
N GLN A 306 4.62 -33.52 -12.56
CA GLN A 306 4.71 -34.27 -13.82
C GLN A 306 3.60 -33.91 -14.81
N GLN A 307 2.40 -33.61 -14.31
CA GLN A 307 1.22 -33.28 -15.12
C GLN A 307 1.09 -31.79 -15.48
N GLU A 308 2.18 -31.03 -15.41
CA GLU A 308 2.20 -29.61 -15.78
C GLU A 308 1.23 -28.70 -14.99
N GLN A 309 0.80 -29.10 -13.79
CA GLN A 309 -0.22 -28.37 -13.02
C GLN A 309 0.31 -27.17 -12.25
N PHE A 310 1.63 -26.94 -12.26
CA PHE A 310 2.28 -25.83 -11.57
C PHE A 310 2.62 -24.74 -12.57
N GLU A 311 2.22 -23.51 -12.25
CA GLU A 311 2.39 -22.32 -13.09
C GLU A 311 2.89 -21.11 -12.28
N PRO A 312 3.60 -20.16 -12.91
CA PRO A 312 4.07 -18.97 -12.24
C PRO A 312 2.99 -17.89 -12.33
N PHE A 313 2.66 -17.31 -11.18
CA PHE A 313 1.94 -16.04 -11.12
C PHE A 313 2.97 -14.92 -11.00
N PHE A 314 2.72 -13.78 -11.63
CA PHE A 314 3.69 -12.69 -11.69
C PHE A 314 3.23 -11.49 -10.88
N GLN A 315 3.98 -11.17 -9.82
CA GLN A 315 3.74 -9.98 -9.01
C GLN A 315 4.61 -8.82 -9.54
N PRO A 316 4.03 -7.71 -10.03
CA PRO A 316 4.81 -6.61 -10.60
C PRO A 316 5.76 -5.94 -9.59
N LYS A 317 6.96 -5.61 -10.06
CA LYS A 317 7.93 -4.74 -9.39
C LYS A 317 7.89 -3.38 -10.07
N VAL A 318 7.71 -2.31 -9.28
CA VAL A 318 7.52 -0.95 -9.77
C VAL A 318 8.64 -0.03 -9.31
N GLU A 319 9.13 0.82 -10.22
CA GLU A 319 10.04 1.91 -9.90
C GLU A 319 9.28 2.99 -9.12
N LEU A 320 9.69 3.27 -7.88
CA LEU A 320 8.97 4.20 -7.01
C LEU A 320 8.96 5.65 -7.53
N ALA A 321 9.96 6.03 -8.32
CA ALA A 321 10.05 7.39 -8.86
C ALA A 321 8.94 7.71 -9.87
N GLY A 322 8.57 6.74 -10.71
CA GLY A 322 7.67 6.92 -11.86
C GLY A 322 6.53 5.91 -12.00
N GLY A 323 6.40 4.94 -11.08
CA GLY A 323 5.37 3.90 -11.12
C GLY A 323 5.52 2.89 -12.27
N ARG A 324 6.61 2.99 -13.04
CA ARG A 324 6.88 2.13 -14.18
C ARG A 324 7.16 0.71 -13.70
N ILE A 325 6.56 -0.28 -14.36
CA ILE A 325 6.88 -1.69 -14.12
C ILE A 325 8.30 -1.94 -14.64
N VAL A 326 9.17 -2.41 -13.75
CA VAL A 326 10.58 -2.73 -14.06
C VAL A 326 10.85 -4.23 -14.09
N GLY A 327 9.94 -5.02 -13.52
CA GLY A 327 10.01 -6.47 -13.58
C GLY A 327 8.84 -7.12 -12.87
N ALA A 328 8.96 -8.42 -12.61
CA ALA A 328 8.00 -9.16 -11.82
C ALA A 328 8.66 -10.28 -11.01
N GLU A 329 8.10 -10.61 -9.86
CA GLU A 329 8.44 -11.81 -9.11
C GLU A 329 7.55 -12.97 -9.55
N ALA A 330 8.16 -14.12 -9.85
CA ALA A 330 7.48 -15.35 -10.18
C ALA A 330 7.15 -16.14 -8.89
N LEU A 331 5.86 -16.27 -8.61
CA LEU A 331 5.32 -16.97 -7.46
C LEU A 331 4.64 -18.25 -7.92
N ALA A 332 5.12 -19.40 -7.44
CA ALA A 332 4.53 -20.69 -7.80
C ALA A 332 3.06 -20.77 -7.38
N ARG A 333 2.23 -21.34 -8.24
CA ARG A 333 0.85 -21.73 -7.92
C ARG A 333 0.60 -23.13 -8.48
N TRP A 334 -0.19 -23.91 -7.76
CA TRP A 334 -0.61 -25.23 -8.21
C TRP A 334 -2.08 -25.19 -8.61
N ARG A 335 -2.36 -25.37 -9.89
CA ARG A 335 -3.70 -25.44 -10.45
C ARG A 335 -4.20 -26.89 -10.35
N HIS A 336 -4.68 -27.26 -9.17
CA HIS A 336 -5.15 -28.61 -8.88
C HIS A 336 -6.49 -28.90 -9.56
N PRO A 337 -6.65 -30.07 -10.22
CA PRO A 337 -7.87 -30.41 -10.95
C PRO A 337 -9.14 -30.40 -10.09
N GLN A 338 -9.02 -30.75 -8.80
CA GLN A 338 -10.16 -30.90 -7.90
C GLN A 338 -10.27 -29.76 -6.87
N HIS A 339 -9.15 -29.11 -6.55
CA HIS A 339 -9.07 -28.13 -5.45
C HIS A 339 -8.80 -26.69 -5.93
N GLY A 340 -8.71 -26.49 -7.26
CA GLY A 340 -8.48 -25.17 -7.83
C GLY A 340 -7.06 -24.66 -7.56
N LEU A 341 -6.92 -23.36 -7.33
CA LEU A 341 -5.61 -22.72 -7.19
C LEU A 341 -5.09 -22.85 -5.76
N ILE A 342 -3.96 -23.53 -5.61
CA ILE A 342 -3.29 -23.80 -4.33
C ILE A 342 -2.05 -22.92 -4.16
N SER A 343 -1.88 -22.42 -2.94
CA SER A 343 -0.75 -21.59 -2.49
C SER A 343 0.53 -22.42 -2.23
N PRO A 344 1.73 -21.84 -2.42
CA PRO A 344 3.01 -22.44 -2.05
C PRO A 344 3.07 -23.10 -0.68
N ARG A 345 2.36 -22.56 0.32
CA ARG A 345 2.36 -23.10 1.68
C ARG A 345 1.99 -24.59 1.75
N ALA A 346 1.15 -25.09 0.84
CA ALA A 346 0.70 -26.48 0.85
C ALA A 346 1.73 -27.48 0.28
N PHE A 347 2.72 -27.01 -0.48
CA PHE A 347 3.63 -27.90 -1.21
C PHE A 347 5.12 -27.56 -1.08
N ILE A 348 5.50 -26.34 -0.68
CA ILE A 348 6.92 -25.96 -0.52
C ILE A 348 7.58 -26.77 0.59
N GLU A 349 7.01 -26.80 1.79
CA GLU A 349 7.60 -27.49 2.94
C GLU A 349 7.75 -29.01 2.71
N PRO A 350 6.75 -29.75 2.17
CA PRO A 350 6.93 -31.15 1.76
C PRO A 350 8.03 -31.36 0.70
N LEU A 351 8.15 -30.46 -0.28
CA LEU A 351 9.18 -30.54 -1.32
C LEU A 351 10.57 -30.25 -0.76
N GLU A 352 10.71 -29.32 0.18
CA GLU A 352 11.98 -29.02 0.83
C GLU A 352 12.44 -30.18 1.72
N ARG A 353 11.54 -30.71 2.56
CA ARG A 353 11.84 -31.85 3.45
C ARG A 353 12.24 -33.12 2.69
N SER A 354 11.66 -33.32 1.52
CA SER A 354 11.96 -34.49 0.67
C SER A 354 13.11 -34.27 -0.31
N GLY A 355 13.68 -33.05 -0.39
CA GLY A 355 14.74 -32.71 -1.34
C GLY A 355 14.30 -32.57 -2.80
N HIS A 356 12.99 -32.49 -3.09
CA HIS A 356 12.44 -32.37 -4.44
C HIS A 356 12.12 -30.93 -4.87
N ILE A 357 12.41 -29.93 -4.03
CA ILE A 357 12.12 -28.52 -4.30
C ILE A 357 12.79 -28.00 -5.58
N ASP A 358 13.93 -28.57 -5.96
CA ASP A 358 14.63 -28.28 -7.21
C ASP A 358 13.76 -28.54 -8.44
N THR A 359 12.96 -29.61 -8.43
CA THR A 359 12.09 -29.97 -9.56
C THR A 359 11.08 -28.86 -9.84
N LEU A 360 10.46 -28.33 -8.79
CA LEU A 360 9.57 -27.18 -8.91
C LEU A 360 10.35 -25.92 -9.32
N THR A 361 11.48 -25.65 -8.66
CA THR A 361 12.29 -24.45 -8.89
C THR A 361 12.71 -24.32 -10.35
N PHE A 362 13.21 -25.38 -10.96
CA PHE A 362 13.66 -25.36 -12.36
C PHE A 362 12.51 -25.23 -13.35
N LYS A 363 11.36 -25.83 -13.06
CA LYS A 363 10.15 -25.64 -13.86
C LYS A 363 9.63 -24.20 -13.80
N MET A 364 9.61 -23.61 -12.61
CA MET A 364 9.25 -22.19 -12.43
C MET A 364 10.25 -21.27 -13.13
N LEU A 365 11.55 -21.58 -13.04
CA LEU A 365 12.60 -20.80 -13.69
C LEU A 365 12.47 -20.82 -15.22
N GLU A 366 12.22 -21.99 -15.81
CA GLU A 366 12.00 -22.12 -17.25
C GLU A 366 10.76 -21.35 -17.72
N GLN A 367 9.62 -21.53 -17.06
CA GLN A 367 8.36 -20.84 -17.40
C GLN A 367 8.48 -19.31 -17.21
N ALA A 368 9.12 -18.87 -16.12
CA ALA A 368 9.38 -17.45 -15.85
C ALA A 368 10.34 -16.85 -16.88
N ALA A 369 11.40 -17.57 -17.24
CA ALA A 369 12.34 -17.12 -18.27
C ALA A 369 11.65 -16.98 -19.63
N HIS A 370 10.80 -17.93 -20.02
CA HIS A 370 10.00 -17.83 -21.24
C HIS A 370 9.04 -16.64 -21.22
N ALA A 371 8.34 -16.40 -20.11
CA ALA A 371 7.46 -15.25 -19.96
C ALA A 371 8.24 -13.93 -20.12
N CYS A 372 9.37 -13.80 -19.42
CA CYS A 372 10.25 -12.64 -19.50
C CYS A 372 10.82 -12.42 -20.90
N HIS A 373 11.24 -13.49 -21.58
CA HIS A 373 11.71 -13.41 -22.97
C HIS A 373 10.61 -12.90 -23.91
N ARG A 374 9.37 -13.38 -23.77
CA ARG A 374 8.23 -12.90 -24.55
C ARG A 374 7.97 -11.41 -24.31
N TRP A 375 7.95 -10.95 -23.05
CA TRP A 375 7.73 -9.53 -22.76
C TRP A 375 8.81 -8.64 -23.36
N ASN A 376 10.08 -9.05 -23.25
CA ASN A 376 11.21 -8.34 -23.85
C ASN A 376 11.12 -8.29 -25.38
N ARG A 377 10.68 -9.37 -26.03
CA ARG A 377 10.44 -9.37 -27.49
C ARG A 377 9.27 -8.50 -27.93
N SER A 378 8.28 -8.31 -27.07
CA SER A 378 7.17 -7.37 -27.30
C SER A 378 7.54 -5.92 -27.02
N GLY A 379 8.81 -5.62 -26.70
CA GLY A 379 9.31 -4.26 -26.49
C GLY A 379 9.30 -3.80 -25.02
N HIS A 380 8.94 -4.67 -24.07
CA HIS A 380 8.96 -4.32 -22.65
C HIS A 380 10.32 -4.62 -22.01
N ASP A 381 10.95 -3.57 -21.49
CA ASP A 381 12.24 -3.65 -20.80
C ASP A 381 12.06 -4.17 -19.35
N LEU A 382 11.84 -5.47 -19.18
CA LEU A 382 11.46 -6.09 -17.90
C LEU A 382 12.43 -7.20 -17.46
N SER A 383 12.68 -7.29 -16.16
CA SER A 383 13.31 -8.44 -15.51
C SER A 383 12.27 -9.36 -14.84
N VAL A 384 12.67 -10.58 -14.54
CA VAL A 384 11.88 -11.52 -13.73
C VAL A 384 12.73 -12.03 -12.58
N SER A 385 12.13 -12.22 -11.41
CA SER A 385 12.78 -12.90 -10.29
C SER A 385 12.13 -14.23 -9.96
N VAL A 386 12.95 -15.18 -9.49
CA VAL A 386 12.52 -16.52 -9.10
C VAL A 386 13.13 -16.85 -7.74
N ASN A 387 12.29 -17.32 -6.83
CA ASN A 387 12.72 -17.77 -5.50
C ASN A 387 13.49 -19.09 -5.60
N LEU A 388 14.58 -19.18 -4.82
CA LEU A 388 15.45 -20.35 -4.77
C LEU A 388 15.54 -20.86 -3.32
N SER A 389 15.41 -22.18 -3.16
CA SER A 389 15.47 -22.81 -1.83
C SER A 389 16.91 -22.94 -1.33
N LEU A 390 17.02 -22.96 0.00
CA LEU A 390 18.25 -23.21 0.76
C LEU A 390 19.02 -24.44 0.28
N VAL A 391 18.29 -25.55 0.13
CA VAL A 391 18.88 -26.85 -0.22
C VAL A 391 19.54 -26.80 -1.59
N SER A 392 18.99 -25.97 -2.51
CA SER A 392 19.51 -25.79 -3.86
C SER A 392 20.86 -25.06 -3.89
N LEU A 393 21.11 -24.12 -2.95
CA LEU A 393 22.36 -23.35 -2.89
C LEU A 393 23.58 -24.22 -2.54
N ALA A 394 23.37 -25.38 -1.91
CA ALA A 394 24.43 -26.32 -1.59
C ALA A 394 24.91 -27.14 -2.82
N ASP A 395 24.10 -27.26 -3.89
CA ASP A 395 24.49 -27.97 -5.11
C ASP A 395 25.39 -27.09 -5.98
N THR A 396 26.69 -27.39 -6.04
CA THR A 396 27.69 -26.65 -6.84
C THR A 396 27.40 -26.62 -8.35
N ARG A 397 26.47 -27.44 -8.83
CA ARG A 397 26.03 -27.47 -10.23
C ARG A 397 24.87 -26.50 -10.52
N LEU A 398 24.27 -25.90 -9.50
CA LEU A 398 23.11 -25.01 -9.61
C LEU A 398 23.36 -23.90 -10.64
N ALA A 399 24.45 -23.16 -10.49
CA ALA A 399 24.79 -22.06 -11.39
C ALA A 399 24.91 -22.51 -12.87
N THR A 400 25.38 -23.75 -13.09
CA THR A 400 25.48 -24.37 -14.42
C THR A 400 24.12 -24.72 -14.99
N ARG A 401 23.24 -25.30 -14.19
CA ARG A 401 21.86 -25.62 -14.60
C ARG A 401 21.05 -24.35 -14.90
N VAL A 402 21.12 -23.32 -14.06
CA VAL A 402 20.43 -22.03 -14.27
C VAL A 402 20.88 -21.40 -15.59
N ALA A 403 22.19 -21.33 -15.83
CA ALA A 403 22.71 -20.74 -17.06
C ALA A 403 22.30 -21.53 -18.31
N ALA A 404 22.16 -22.86 -18.21
CA ALA A 404 21.68 -23.68 -19.31
C ALA A 404 20.22 -23.34 -19.66
N VAL A 405 19.34 -23.16 -18.68
CA VAL A 405 17.94 -22.76 -18.91
C VAL A 405 17.87 -21.37 -19.54
N VAL A 406 18.55 -20.39 -18.96
CA VAL A 406 18.59 -19.00 -19.49
C VAL A 406 19.05 -18.98 -20.95
N ARG A 407 20.09 -19.77 -21.27
CA ARG A 407 20.61 -19.89 -22.64
C ARG A 407 19.64 -20.59 -23.59
N ALA A 408 19.01 -21.68 -23.16
CA ALA A 408 18.04 -22.42 -23.97
C ALA A 408 16.83 -21.55 -24.35
N VAL A 409 16.37 -20.70 -23.42
CA VAL A 409 15.27 -19.75 -23.64
C VAL A 409 15.69 -18.55 -24.51
N GLY A 410 16.99 -18.25 -24.59
CA GLY A 410 17.49 -17.04 -25.24
C GLY A 410 17.23 -15.77 -24.43
N LEU A 411 17.13 -15.89 -23.11
CA LEU A 411 17.00 -14.74 -22.20
C LEU A 411 18.39 -14.18 -21.88
N ALA A 412 18.55 -12.85 -21.86
CA ALA A 412 19.80 -12.25 -21.38
C ALA A 412 19.94 -12.47 -19.86
N PRO A 413 21.08 -12.97 -19.33
CA PRO A 413 21.25 -13.28 -17.90
C PRO A 413 20.81 -12.17 -16.95
N ARG A 414 21.14 -10.91 -17.25
CA ARG A 414 20.73 -9.70 -16.50
C ARG A 414 19.22 -9.50 -16.33
N ARG A 415 18.38 -10.27 -17.05
CA ARG A 415 16.92 -10.24 -16.97
C ARG A 415 16.35 -11.23 -15.98
N LEU A 416 17.17 -12.12 -15.44
CA LEU A 416 16.79 -13.07 -14.40
C LEU A 416 17.46 -12.69 -13.10
N THR A 417 16.67 -12.56 -12.04
CA THR A 417 17.15 -12.39 -10.67
C THR A 417 16.78 -13.62 -9.86
N LEU A 418 17.72 -14.17 -9.10
CA LEU A 418 17.42 -15.25 -8.16
C LEU A 418 17.28 -14.64 -6.77
N GLU A 419 16.18 -14.96 -6.10
CA GLU A 419 15.87 -14.48 -4.75
C GLU A 419 16.10 -15.60 -3.73
N VAL A 420 16.72 -15.23 -2.62
CA VAL A 420 17.01 -16.10 -1.48
C VAL A 420 16.62 -15.35 -0.21
N THR A 421 16.05 -16.04 0.77
CA THR A 421 15.70 -15.42 2.05
C THR A 421 16.95 -15.13 2.88
N GLU A 422 16.91 -14.16 3.78
CA GLU A 422 18.08 -13.75 4.57
C GLU A 422 18.63 -14.89 5.43
N THR A 423 17.74 -15.63 6.11
CA THR A 423 18.10 -16.84 6.87
C THR A 423 18.72 -17.91 5.98
N ALA A 424 18.42 -17.91 4.67
CA ALA A 424 18.98 -18.85 3.71
C ALA A 424 20.46 -18.61 3.39
N ALA A 425 20.91 -17.36 3.43
CA ALA A 425 22.30 -17.04 3.09
C ALA A 425 23.31 -17.44 4.18
N MET A 426 22.84 -17.81 5.38
CA MET A 426 23.68 -18.01 6.57
C MET A 426 23.99 -19.47 6.93
N THR A 427 23.49 -20.46 6.18
CA THR A 427 23.75 -21.89 6.43
C THR A 427 24.66 -22.49 5.35
N ASP A 428 25.75 -23.14 5.79
CA ASP A 428 26.81 -23.77 4.97
C ASP A 428 27.43 -22.85 3.89
N VAL A 429 28.18 -21.86 4.40
CA VAL A 429 28.66 -20.67 3.69
C VAL A 429 29.51 -20.99 2.44
N GLY A 430 30.26 -22.09 2.41
CA GLY A 430 31.21 -22.38 1.34
C GLY A 430 30.56 -22.60 -0.04
N PRO A 431 29.80 -23.69 -0.23
CA PRO A 431 29.15 -24.00 -1.51
C PRO A 431 28.13 -22.94 -1.95
N ALA A 432 27.42 -22.33 -0.99
CA ALA A 432 26.46 -21.27 -1.26
C ALA A 432 27.15 -20.01 -1.83
N LEU A 433 28.25 -19.55 -1.20
CA LEU A 433 29.03 -18.42 -1.71
C LEU A 433 29.64 -18.72 -3.08
N GLU A 434 30.11 -19.94 -3.31
CA GLU A 434 30.63 -20.35 -4.62
C GLU A 434 29.55 -20.24 -5.72
N ASN A 435 28.34 -20.75 -5.45
CA ASN A 435 27.23 -20.65 -6.39
C ASN A 435 26.82 -19.19 -6.67
N LEU A 436 26.69 -18.37 -5.62
CA LEU A 436 26.35 -16.95 -5.75
C LEU A 436 27.43 -16.20 -6.56
N ALA A 437 28.70 -16.48 -6.33
CA ALA A 437 29.81 -15.91 -7.10
C ALA A 437 29.78 -16.37 -8.57
N ARG A 438 29.55 -17.65 -8.83
CA ARG A 438 29.43 -18.21 -10.18
C ARG A 438 28.25 -17.65 -10.95
N LEU A 439 27.11 -17.43 -10.28
CA LEU A 439 25.94 -16.78 -10.87
C LEU A 439 26.27 -15.34 -11.25
N ARG A 440 26.85 -14.55 -10.34
CA ARG A 440 27.23 -13.15 -10.59
C ARG A 440 28.25 -12.99 -11.72
N LEU A 441 29.17 -13.93 -11.89
CA LEU A 441 30.13 -13.93 -13.00
C LEU A 441 29.48 -14.17 -14.37
N ARG A 442 28.27 -14.74 -14.42
CA ARG A 442 27.54 -15.05 -15.65
C ARG A 442 26.57 -13.94 -16.07
N GLY A 443 26.56 -12.82 -15.33
CA GLY A 443 25.64 -11.70 -15.48
C GLY A 443 24.38 -11.88 -14.66
#